data_AF-A0A7G2JW26-F1
#
_entry.id   AF-A0A7G2JW26-F1
#
_cell.length_a   1.000
_cell.length_b   1.000
_cell.length_c   1.000
_cell.angle_alpha   90.00
_cell.angle_beta   90.00
_cell.angle_gamma   90.00
#
_symmetry.space_group_name_H-M   'P 1'
#
loop_
_entity.id
_entity.type
_entity.pdbx_description
1 polymer ?
#
loop_
_entity_poly.entity_id
_entity_poly.type
_entity_poly.pdbx_seq_one_letter_code
_entity_poly.pdbx_strand_id
1 'polypeptide(L)'
;MYSKSAFTAIARLDGIVQGVVVQMMADNLTESVVYGFGASLGFSLVLVLFAALRERLVTADIPATFRGSAIALITAGLMSLAFMGFTGLVK
;
A
#
# COMPACT_ATOMS: atom_id res chain seq x y z
N MET A 1 0.39 1.77 -46.75
CA MET A 1 -1.02 1.67 -46.30
C MET A 1 -1.12 1.26 -44.81
N TYR A 2 -0.21 1.72 -43.94
CA TYR A 2 -0.08 1.27 -42.52
C TYR A 2 -0.10 2.42 -41.49
N SER A 3 -0.27 3.67 -41.94
CA SER A 3 -0.09 4.87 -41.09
C SER A 3 -1.41 5.39 -40.47
N LYS A 4 -2.57 5.06 -41.05
CA LYS A 4 -3.88 5.52 -40.52
C LYS A 4 -4.39 4.70 -39.33
N SER A 5 -4.10 3.40 -39.28
CA SER A 5 -4.53 2.51 -38.17
C SER A 5 -3.77 2.79 -36.86
N ALA A 6 -2.47 3.11 -36.95
CA ALA A 6 -1.66 3.49 -35.79
C ALA A 6 -2.14 4.82 -35.18
N PHE A 7 -2.53 5.79 -36.01
CA PHE A 7 -2.97 7.10 -35.51
C PHE A 7 -4.31 7.03 -34.77
N THR A 8 -5.26 6.21 -35.24
CA THR A 8 -6.53 5.98 -34.53
C THR A 8 -6.36 5.21 -33.22
N ALA A 9 -5.34 4.34 -33.12
CA ALA A 9 -5.00 3.65 -31.87
C ALA A 9 -4.45 4.63 -30.83
N ILE A 10 -3.59 5.56 -31.23
CA ILE A 10 -3.04 6.60 -30.35
C ILE A 10 -4.14 7.55 -29.87
N ALA A 11 -5.02 8.02 -30.76
CA ALA A 11 -6.15 8.87 -30.39
C ALA A 11 -7.15 8.20 -29.42
N ARG A 12 -7.27 6.86 -29.48
CA ARG A 12 -8.11 6.09 -28.55
C ARG A 12 -7.45 5.89 -27.18
N LEU A 13 -6.11 5.85 -27.13
CA LEU A 13 -5.36 5.81 -25.88
C LEU A 13 -5.45 7.14 -25.12
N ASP A 14 -5.41 8.27 -25.81
CA ASP A 14 -5.56 9.59 -25.18
C ASP A 14 -6.91 9.74 -24.47
N GLY A 15 -8.00 9.25 -25.08
CA GLY A 15 -9.33 9.25 -24.48
C GLY A 15 -9.47 8.30 -23.28
N ILE A 16 -8.78 7.16 -23.28
CA ILE A 16 -8.73 6.24 -22.13
C ILE A 16 -7.95 6.88 -20.97
N VAL A 17 -6.81 7.51 -21.26
CA VAL A 17 -6.01 8.21 -20.25
C VAL A 17 -6.80 9.37 -19.66
N GLN A 18 -7.46 10.20 -20.48
CA GLN A 18 -8.34 11.26 -19.97
C GLN A 18 -9.51 10.70 -19.14
N GLY A 19 -10.11 9.58 -19.56
CA GLY A 19 -11.19 8.93 -18.81
C GLY A 19 -10.75 8.46 -17.42
N VAL A 20 -9.57 7.85 -17.32
CA VAL A 20 -8.97 7.42 -16.04
C VAL A 20 -8.66 8.63 -15.16
N VAL A 21 -8.16 9.72 -15.73
CA VAL A 21 -7.83 10.95 -14.97
C VAL A 21 -9.11 11.65 -14.47
N VAL A 22 -10.20 11.62 -15.23
CA VAL A 22 -11.51 12.19 -14.83
C VAL A 22 -12.15 11.38 -13.69
N GLN A 23 -11.99 10.06 -13.65
CA GLN A 23 -12.44 9.25 -12.50
C GLN A 23 -11.71 9.62 -11.20
N MET A 24 -10.42 9.98 -11.26
CA MET A 24 -9.67 10.40 -10.07
C MET A 24 -10.13 11.76 -9.49
N MET A 25 -10.77 12.60 -10.31
CA MET A 25 -11.28 13.91 -9.87
C MET A 25 -12.71 13.85 -9.31
N ALA A 26 -13.40 12.71 -9.45
CA ALA A 26 -14.82 12.58 -9.16
C ALA A 26 -15.13 12.22 -7.69
N ASP A 27 -14.14 11.86 -6.89
CA ASP A 27 -14.34 11.57 -5.47
C ASP A 27 -14.54 12.90 -4.73
N ASN A 28 -15.74 13.08 -4.19
CA ASN A 28 -16.13 14.29 -3.47
C ASN A 28 -15.10 14.62 -2.37
N LEU A 29 -14.83 15.91 -2.11
CA LEU A 29 -13.85 16.34 -1.09
C LEU A 29 -14.06 15.65 0.27
N THR A 30 -15.32 15.38 0.63
CA THR A 30 -15.70 14.62 1.83
C THR A 30 -15.22 13.17 1.82
N GLU A 31 -15.26 12.50 0.67
CA GLU A 31 -14.83 11.11 0.50
C GLU A 31 -13.30 10.99 0.53
N SER A 32 -12.58 11.92 -0.11
CA SER A 32 -11.11 11.98 -0.03
C SER A 32 -10.61 12.24 1.40
N VAL A 33 -11.33 13.04 2.21
CA VAL A 33 -10.99 13.28 3.62
C VAL A 33 -11.18 12.00 4.44
N VAL A 34 -12.28 11.27 4.26
CA VAL A 34 -12.52 10.00 4.98
C VAL A 34 -11.51 8.93 4.56
N TYR A 35 -11.21 8.82 3.26
CA TYR A 35 -10.20 7.90 2.74
C TYR A 35 -8.79 8.25 3.26
N GLY A 36 -8.42 9.53 3.25
CA GLY A 36 -7.15 10.01 3.80
C GLY A 36 -7.03 9.79 5.32
N PHE A 37 -8.13 9.93 6.06
CA PHE A 37 -8.17 9.65 7.49
C PHE A 37 -8.01 8.15 7.78
N GLY A 38 -8.68 7.29 7.00
CA GLY A 38 -8.49 5.83 7.08
C GLY A 38 -7.05 5.40 6.74
N ALA A 39 -6.47 5.97 5.69
CA ALA A 39 -5.10 5.68 5.26
C ALA A 39 -4.06 6.09 6.33
N SER A 40 -4.24 7.25 6.97
CA SER A 40 -3.34 7.72 8.03
C SER A 40 -3.46 6.92 9.32
N LEU A 41 -4.67 6.49 9.71
CA LEU A 41 -4.87 5.56 10.83
C LEU A 41 -4.16 4.22 10.59
N GLY A 42 -4.35 3.63 9.41
CA GLY A 42 -3.64 2.41 9.02
C GLY A 42 -2.13 2.57 9.08
N PHE A 43 -1.60 3.65 8.50
CA PHE A 43 -0.17 3.96 8.52
C PHE A 43 0.40 4.14 9.94
N SER A 44 -0.35 4.79 10.84
CA SER A 44 0.06 4.95 12.24
C SER A 44 0.25 3.60 12.96
N LEU A 45 -0.63 2.63 12.71
CA LEU A 45 -0.56 1.30 13.29
C LEU A 45 0.73 0.56 12.86
N VAL A 46 1.10 0.69 11.59
CA VAL A 46 2.34 0.12 11.03
C VAL A 46 3.56 0.69 11.75
N LEU A 47 3.61 2.00 11.92
CA LEU A 47 4.74 2.66 12.55
C LEU A 47 4.93 2.20 13.99
N VAL A 48 3.84 2.06 14.76
CA VAL A 48 3.89 1.55 16.13
C VAL A 48 4.38 0.10 16.17
N LEU A 49 3.86 -0.78 15.29
CA LEU A 49 4.32 -2.16 15.18
C LEU A 49 5.80 -2.23 14.81
N PHE A 50 6.25 -1.42 13.85
CA PHE A 50 7.63 -1.38 13.40
C PHE A 50 8.57 -0.89 14.50
N ALA A 51 8.16 0.14 15.26
CA ALA A 51 8.91 0.66 16.40
C ALA A 51 9.03 -0.40 17.51
N ALA A 52 7.92 -1.04 17.89
CA ALA A 52 7.90 -2.09 18.92
C ALA A 52 8.75 -3.29 18.49
N LEU A 53 8.70 -3.68 17.22
CA LEU A 53 9.56 -4.70 16.66
C LEU A 53 11.03 -4.30 16.75
N ARG A 54 11.37 -3.07 16.35
CA ARG A 54 12.76 -2.61 16.40
C ARG A 54 13.31 -2.57 17.83
N GLU A 55 12.49 -2.15 18.80
CA GLU A 55 12.82 -2.17 20.22
C GLU A 55 13.03 -3.61 20.72
N ARG A 56 12.13 -4.53 20.38
CA ARG A 56 12.25 -5.95 20.73
C ARG A 56 13.44 -6.64 20.10
N LEU A 57 13.84 -6.27 18.88
CA LEU A 57 15.05 -6.80 18.23
C LEU A 57 16.34 -6.35 18.92
N VAL A 58 16.33 -5.16 19.54
CA VAL A 58 17.48 -4.64 20.28
C VAL A 58 17.54 -5.23 21.70
N THR A 59 16.39 -5.47 22.33
CA THR A 59 16.29 -6.04 23.68
C THR A 59 16.37 -7.57 23.70
N ALA A 60 15.94 -8.25 22.64
CA ALA A 60 16.04 -9.71 22.56
C ALA A 60 17.51 -10.12 22.38
N ASP A 61 18.00 -10.99 23.27
CA ASP A 61 19.33 -11.59 23.17
C ASP A 61 19.32 -12.69 22.09
N ILE A 62 19.25 -12.27 20.83
CA ILE A 62 19.14 -13.17 19.66
C ILE A 62 20.55 -13.67 19.27
N PRO A 63 20.83 -14.98 19.27
CA PRO A 63 22.16 -15.50 18.90
C PRO A 63 22.54 -15.05 17.48
N ALA A 64 23.82 -14.68 17.29
CA ALA A 64 24.33 -13.91 16.15
C ALA A 64 23.95 -14.44 14.76
N THR A 65 23.65 -15.74 14.63
CA THR A 65 23.26 -16.41 13.38
C THR A 65 21.85 -16.03 12.88
N PHE A 66 20.96 -15.56 13.75
CA PHE A 66 19.59 -15.15 13.37
C PHE A 66 19.41 -13.62 13.31
N ARG A 67 20.42 -12.84 13.74
CA ARG A 67 20.36 -11.38 13.71
C ARG A 67 20.35 -10.89 12.26
N GLY A 68 19.37 -10.04 11.93
CA GLY A 68 19.30 -9.37 10.63
C GLY A 68 18.18 -9.90 9.74
N SER A 69 18.48 -10.87 8.88
CA SER A 69 17.59 -11.25 7.76
C SER A 69 16.45 -12.19 8.15
N ALA A 70 16.70 -13.22 8.94
CA ALA A 70 15.68 -14.21 9.30
C ALA A 70 14.52 -13.60 10.10
N ILE A 71 14.84 -12.74 11.07
CA ILE A 71 13.83 -12.13 11.92
C ILE A 71 13.11 -10.99 11.18
N ALA A 72 13.79 -10.29 10.28
CA ALA A 72 13.13 -9.33 9.39
C ALA A 72 12.05 -10.02 8.53
N LEU A 73 12.31 -11.23 8.01
CA LEU A 73 11.31 -11.98 7.24
C LEU A 73 10.12 -12.45 8.10
N ILE A 74 10.37 -12.96 9.31
CA ILE A 74 9.30 -13.39 10.22
C ILE A 74 8.43 -12.19 10.61
N THR A 75 9.05 -11.07 10.95
CA THR A 75 8.35 -9.87 11.39
C THR A 75 7.60 -9.18 10.26
N ALA A 76 8.14 -9.19 9.03
CA ALA A 76 7.42 -8.78 7.83
C ALA A 76 6.21 -9.70 7.55
N GLY A 77 6.34 -11.01 7.76
CA GLY A 77 5.24 -11.97 7.65
C GLY A 77 4.14 -11.74 8.68
N LEU A 78 4.51 -11.51 9.95
CA LEU A 78 3.56 -11.18 11.02
C LEU A 78 2.86 -9.82 10.79
N MET A 79 3.58 -8.81 10.26
CA MET A 79 2.95 -7.57 9.83
C MET A 79 1.91 -7.81 8.75
N SER A 80 2.23 -8.60 7.72
CA SER A 80 1.29 -8.94 6.64
C SER A 80 0.03 -9.64 7.19
N LEU A 81 0.18 -10.56 8.14
CA LEU A 81 -0.95 -11.21 8.81
C LEU A 81 -1.79 -10.23 9.63
N ALA A 82 -1.17 -9.29 10.34
CA ALA A 82 -1.89 -8.26 11.10
C ALA A 82 -2.73 -7.38 10.17
N PHE A 83 -2.18 -6.97 9.02
CA PHE A 83 -2.91 -6.24 7.99
C PHE A 83 -4.05 -7.04 7.37
N MET A 84 -3.82 -8.32 7.07
CA MET A 84 -4.85 -9.21 6.54
C MET A 84 -5.99 -9.44 7.55
N GLY A 85 -5.73 -9.36 8.85
CA GLY A 85 -6.77 -9.41 9.88
C GLY A 85 -7.74 -8.22 9.85
N PHE A 86 -7.28 -7.03 9.45
CA PHE A 86 -8.12 -5.84 9.35
C PHE A 86 -9.01 -5.82 8.10
N THR A 87 -8.64 -6.53 7.03
CA THR A 87 -9.47 -6.60 5.81
C THR A 87 -10.77 -7.37 6.04
N GLY A 88 -10.84 -8.26 7.04
CA GLY A 88 -12.05 -8.99 7.43
C GLY A 88 -13.05 -8.20 8.28
N LEU A 89 -12.68 -7.00 8.76
CA LEU A 89 -13.51 -6.13 9.61
C LEU A 89 -14.37 -5.13 8.82
N VAL A 90 -14.15 -5.01 7.50
CA VAL A 90 -14.93 -4.13 6.62
C VAL A 90 -16.02 -4.96 5.93
N LYS A 91 -17.22 -4.96 6.51
CA LYS A 91 -18.45 -5.42 5.88
C LYS A 91 -19.56 -4.41 6.14
#